data_AF-A0A258CZT4-F1
#
_entry.id   AF-A0A258CZT4-F1
#
_cell.length_a   1.000
_cell.length_b   1.000
_cell.length_c   1.000
_cell.angle_alpha   90.00
_cell.angle_beta   90.00
_cell.angle_gamma   90.00
#
_symmetry.space_group_name_H-M   'P 1'
#
loop_
_entity.id
_entity.type
_entity.pdbx_description
1 polymer ?
#
loop_
_entity_poly.entity_id
_entity_poly.type
_entity_poly.pdbx_seq_one_letter_code
_entity_poly.pdbx_strand_id
1 'polypeptide(L)'
;MTLSPIRKVYQGIADRRQMFRMFDRHAQRPERRSDDASALYAGEWFEVGRAEREAMFDILPPLWMGGDMFAMREFLAGSVTSVFFELKIDDRVRHFHGYCDLADRQSPERLRAAIVERESRPIRALSDEER
;
A
#
# COMPACT_ATOMS: atom_id res chain seq x y z
N MET A 1 -18.71 -9.20 -5.35
CA MET A 1 -17.24 -9.19 -5.18
C MET A 1 -16.96 -9.12 -3.69
N THR A 2 -16.39 -10.17 -3.11
CA THR A 2 -15.96 -10.15 -1.69
C THR A 2 -14.78 -9.19 -1.57
N LEU A 3 -14.96 -8.10 -0.82
CA LEU A 3 -13.88 -7.16 -0.53
C LEU A 3 -12.79 -7.89 0.26
N SER A 4 -11.59 -7.97 -0.32
CA SER A 4 -10.42 -8.48 0.40
C SER A 4 -10.09 -7.58 1.59
N PRO A 5 -9.71 -8.16 2.74
CA PRO A 5 -9.41 -7.36 3.92
C PRO A 5 -8.18 -6.49 3.68
N ILE A 6 -8.30 -5.21 4.02
CA ILE A 6 -7.18 -4.26 4.03
C ILE A 6 -6.17 -4.69 5.09
N ARG A 7 -4.92 -4.92 4.68
CA ARG A 7 -3.89 -5.49 5.56
C ARG A 7 -2.50 -4.93 5.28
N LYS A 8 -1.79 -4.58 6.36
CA LYS A 8 -0.36 -4.25 6.31
C LYS A 8 0.44 -5.54 6.14
N VAL A 9 1.21 -5.66 5.06
CA VAL A 9 1.95 -6.89 4.71
C VAL A 9 3.43 -6.88 5.11
N TYR A 10 3.95 -5.71 5.49
CA TYR A 10 5.32 -5.54 5.98
C TYR A 10 5.32 -4.66 7.23
N GLN A 11 6.02 -5.11 8.28
CA GLN A 11 6.19 -4.34 9.51
C GLN A 11 7.49 -3.56 9.43
N GLY A 12 7.41 -2.24 9.63
CA GLY A 12 8.52 -1.30 9.46
C GLY A 12 8.46 -0.53 8.14
N ILE A 13 9.52 0.23 7.87
CA ILE A 13 9.69 1.06 6.67
C ILE A 13 10.52 0.26 5.67
N ALA A 14 9.96 -0.02 4.49
CA ALA A 14 10.63 -0.79 3.46
C ALA A 14 11.68 0.09 2.74
N ASP A 15 12.93 -0.38 2.74
CA ASP A 15 13.98 0.12 1.85
C ASP A 15 13.71 -0.28 0.39
N ARG A 16 14.46 0.28 -0.57
CA ARG A 16 14.32 -0.04 -2.00
C ARG A 16 14.30 -1.54 -2.31
N ARG A 17 15.18 -2.34 -1.71
CA ARG A 17 15.24 -3.79 -1.98
C ARG A 17 14.01 -4.50 -1.40
N GLN A 18 13.57 -4.09 -0.23
CA GLN A 18 12.38 -4.61 0.44
C GLN A 18 11.11 -4.22 -0.32
N MET A 19 11.02 -3.00 -0.84
CA MET A 19 9.90 -2.53 -1.68
C MET A 19 9.74 -3.39 -2.93
N PHE A 20 10.81 -3.62 -3.69
CA PHE A 20 10.73 -4.50 -4.88
C PHE A 20 10.37 -5.95 -4.50
N ARG A 21 10.87 -6.45 -3.37
CA ARG A 21 10.44 -7.76 -2.85
C ARG A 21 8.94 -7.79 -2.53
N MET A 22 8.38 -6.71 -2.01
CA MET A 22 6.94 -6.61 -1.74
C MET A 22 6.13 -6.49 -3.04
N PHE A 23 6.67 -5.86 -4.09
CA PHE A 23 6.06 -5.89 -5.42
C PHE A 23 5.96 -7.32 -5.95
N ASP A 24 7.03 -8.11 -5.78
CA ASP A 24 7.10 -9.50 -6.22
C ASP A 24 6.48 -10.52 -5.24
N ARG A 25 5.77 -10.07 -4.19
CA ARG A 25 5.28 -10.94 -3.10
C ARG A 25 4.45 -12.13 -3.57
N HIS A 26 3.75 -12.01 -4.69
CA HIS A 26 2.92 -13.07 -5.28
C HIS A 26 3.49 -13.64 -6.59
N ALA A 27 4.74 -13.34 -6.93
CA ALA A 27 5.36 -13.74 -8.20
C ALA A 27 5.38 -15.26 -8.44
N GLN A 28 5.45 -16.06 -7.38
CA GLN A 28 5.51 -17.53 -7.46
C GLN A 28 4.13 -18.21 -7.43
N ARG A 29 3.02 -17.46 -7.37
CA ARG A 29 1.68 -18.07 -7.32
C ARG A 29 1.20 -18.48 -8.72
N PRO A 30 0.73 -19.73 -8.91
CA PRO A 30 0.32 -20.23 -10.22
C PRO A 30 -0.86 -19.47 -10.85
N GLU A 31 -1.75 -18.90 -10.03
CA GLU A 31 -2.98 -18.22 -10.50
C GLU A 31 -2.88 -16.68 -10.52
N ARG A 32 -1.67 -16.11 -10.45
CA ARG A 32 -1.44 -14.66 -10.24
C ARG A 32 -2.01 -13.71 -11.31
N ARG A 33 -2.50 -14.24 -12.44
CA ARG A 33 -3.06 -13.49 -13.59
C ARG A 33 -4.53 -13.82 -13.89
N SER A 34 -5.17 -14.66 -13.08
CA SER A 34 -6.63 -14.85 -13.18
C SER A 34 -7.34 -13.55 -12.78
N ASP A 35 -8.55 -13.29 -13.28
CA ASP A 35 -9.35 -12.13 -12.85
C ASP A 35 -9.61 -12.14 -11.32
N ASP A 36 -9.62 -13.33 -10.71
CA ASP A 36 -9.70 -13.55 -9.26
C ASP A 36 -8.43 -13.14 -8.49
N ALA A 37 -7.30 -12.94 -9.17
CA ALA A 37 -6.06 -12.51 -8.53
C ALA A 37 -6.14 -11.07 -8.00
N SER A 38 -7.09 -10.26 -8.49
CA SER A 38 -7.37 -8.91 -7.98
C SER A 38 -7.61 -8.92 -6.47
N ALA A 39 -8.33 -9.93 -5.97
CA ALA A 39 -8.59 -10.12 -4.54
C ALA A 39 -7.31 -10.45 -3.74
N LEU A 40 -6.26 -10.98 -4.37
CA LEU A 40 -4.99 -11.28 -3.69
C LEU A 40 -4.24 -9.99 -3.34
N TYR A 41 -4.19 -9.04 -4.27
CA TYR A 41 -3.43 -7.79 -4.11
C TYR A 41 -4.25 -6.71 -3.40
N ALA A 42 -5.54 -6.57 -3.73
CA ALA A 42 -6.36 -5.46 -3.26
C ALA A 42 -6.35 -5.32 -1.74
N GLY A 43 -6.02 -4.12 -1.27
CA GLY A 43 -5.95 -3.77 0.14
C GLY A 43 -4.66 -4.19 0.86
N GLU A 44 -3.69 -4.83 0.21
CA GLU A 44 -2.35 -4.99 0.78
C GLU A 44 -1.60 -3.65 0.74
N TRP A 45 -0.92 -3.32 1.83
CA TRP A 45 -0.14 -2.09 1.94
C TRP A 45 1.07 -2.22 2.86
N PHE A 46 2.01 -1.30 2.74
CA PHE A 46 3.17 -1.18 3.61
C PHE A 46 3.75 0.24 3.60
N GLU A 47 4.59 0.54 4.58
CA GLU A 47 5.29 1.83 4.67
C GLU A 47 6.59 1.78 3.87
N VAL A 48 6.91 2.89 3.20
CA VAL A 48 8.13 3.07 2.40
C VAL A 48 8.85 4.35 2.82
N GLY A 49 10.14 4.45 2.50
CA GLY A 49 10.85 5.70 2.63
C GLY A 49 10.38 6.75 1.62
N ARG A 50 10.71 8.02 1.91
CA ARG A 50 10.46 9.14 0.98
C ARG A 50 11.16 8.91 -0.36
N ALA A 51 12.43 8.52 -0.32
CA ALA A 51 13.25 8.29 -1.50
C ALA A 51 12.68 7.16 -2.37
N GLU A 52 12.15 6.09 -1.76
CA GLU A 52 11.48 4.99 -2.45
C GLU A 52 10.21 5.44 -3.17
N ARG A 53 9.38 6.28 -2.52
CA ARG A 53 8.20 6.89 -3.18
C ARG A 53 8.61 7.81 -4.32
N GLU A 54 9.57 8.70 -4.10
CA GLU A 54 10.02 9.67 -5.10
C GLU A 54 10.65 8.99 -6.32
N ALA A 55 11.42 7.92 -6.10
CA ALA A 55 12.05 7.14 -7.17
C ALA A 55 11.03 6.52 -8.15
N MET A 56 9.75 6.43 -7.81
CA MET A 56 8.73 5.90 -8.73
C MET A 56 8.44 6.86 -9.87
N PHE A 57 8.59 8.17 -9.66
CA PHE A 57 8.40 9.17 -10.71
C PHE A 57 9.47 9.07 -11.81
N ASP A 58 10.66 8.56 -11.47
CA ASP A 58 11.74 8.34 -12.44
C ASP A 58 11.51 7.11 -13.33
N ILE A 59 10.63 6.18 -12.92
CA ILE A 59 10.37 4.94 -13.66
C ILE A 59 9.31 5.19 -14.75
N LEU A 60 8.15 5.72 -14.35
CA LEU A 60 7.03 5.97 -15.26
C LEU A 60 6.21 7.16 -14.79
N PRO A 61 5.60 7.94 -15.71
CA PRO A 61 4.65 8.97 -15.32
C PRO A 61 3.43 8.33 -14.63
N PRO A 62 2.90 8.98 -13.58
CA PRO A 62 1.75 8.46 -12.85
C PRO A 62 0.52 8.42 -13.76
N LEU A 63 -0.33 7.40 -13.56
CA LEU A 63 -1.64 7.32 -14.21
C LEU A 63 -2.53 8.49 -13.78
N TRP A 64 -2.47 8.82 -12.50
CA TRP A 64 -3.20 9.91 -11.88
C TRP A 64 -2.46 10.38 -10.62
N MET A 65 -2.62 11.66 -10.30
CA MET A 65 -2.18 12.27 -9.06
C MET A 65 -3.34 13.04 -8.44
N GLY A 66 -3.54 12.91 -7.13
CA GLY A 66 -4.50 13.71 -6.39
C GLY A 66 -4.04 13.94 -4.97
N GLY A 67 -3.90 15.22 -4.60
CA GLY A 67 -3.52 15.63 -3.26
C GLY A 67 -2.28 14.91 -2.74
N ASP A 68 -2.50 14.00 -1.78
CA ASP A 68 -1.47 13.25 -1.07
C ASP A 68 -1.16 11.87 -1.69
N MET A 69 -1.70 11.54 -2.87
CA MET A 69 -1.51 10.23 -3.48
C MET A 69 -1.31 10.25 -5.01
N PHE A 70 -0.71 9.18 -5.53
CA PHE A 70 -0.62 8.94 -6.96
C PHE A 70 -0.70 7.45 -7.29
N ALA A 71 -1.24 7.13 -8.47
CA ALA A 71 -1.34 5.76 -8.98
C ALA A 71 -0.30 5.50 -10.07
N MET A 72 0.29 4.31 -10.06
CA MET A 72 1.18 3.85 -11.13
C MET A 72 0.37 3.50 -12.39
N ARG A 73 1.00 3.58 -13.56
CA ARG A 73 0.37 3.23 -14.85
C ARG A 73 0.28 1.72 -15.10
N GLU A 74 1.06 0.93 -14.39
CA GLU A 74 1.10 -0.52 -14.56
C GLU A 74 0.04 -1.21 -13.69
N PHE A 75 -0.71 -2.12 -14.28
CA PHE A 75 -1.72 -2.93 -13.60
C PHE A 75 -1.19 -4.34 -13.34
N LEU A 76 -1.49 -4.88 -12.16
CA LEU A 76 -1.00 -6.19 -11.72
C LEU A 76 -1.95 -7.32 -12.11
N ALA A 77 -3.24 -7.14 -11.79
CA ALA A 77 -4.32 -8.07 -12.09
C ALA A 77 -5.61 -7.26 -12.27
N GLY A 78 -6.27 -7.41 -13.42
CA GLY A 78 -7.45 -6.62 -13.76
C GLY A 78 -7.21 -5.12 -13.62
N SER A 79 -8.00 -4.47 -12.78
CA SER A 79 -7.98 -3.04 -12.46
C SER A 79 -7.14 -2.67 -11.23
N VAL A 80 -6.39 -3.62 -10.65
CA VAL A 80 -5.55 -3.39 -9.48
C VAL A 80 -4.19 -2.80 -9.87
N THR A 81 -3.82 -1.68 -9.24
CA THR A 81 -2.51 -1.03 -9.41
C THR A 81 -1.91 -0.57 -8.09
N SER A 82 -0.62 -0.24 -8.13
CA SER A 82 0.12 0.41 -7.04
C SER A 82 -0.33 1.86 -6.88
N VAL A 83 -0.67 2.23 -5.65
CA VAL A 83 -0.95 3.60 -5.23
C VAL A 83 0.01 3.97 -4.11
N PHE A 84 0.63 5.13 -4.22
CA PHE A 84 1.51 5.68 -3.20
C PHE A 84 0.83 6.84 -2.48
N PHE A 85 1.11 6.96 -1.19
CA PHE A 85 0.51 7.95 -0.30
C PHE A 85 1.59 8.73 0.46
N GLU A 86 1.33 9.99 0.75
CA GLU A 86 2.09 10.87 1.63
C GLU A 86 1.17 11.38 2.75
N LEU A 87 1.14 10.66 3.86
CA LEU A 87 0.15 10.89 4.91
C LEU A 87 0.80 11.59 6.10
N LYS A 88 0.11 12.61 6.64
CA LYS A 88 0.47 13.22 7.92
C LYS A 88 -0.20 12.42 9.05
N ILE A 89 0.61 11.75 9.86
CA ILE A 89 0.19 10.90 10.98
C ILE A 89 1.01 11.29 12.20
N ASP A 90 0.34 11.63 13.31
CA ASP A 90 0.98 12.08 14.56
C ASP A 90 2.01 13.20 14.33
N ASP A 91 1.61 14.20 13.53
CA ASP A 91 2.41 15.35 13.08
C ASP A 91 3.65 15.01 12.23
N ARG A 92 3.83 13.75 11.83
CA ARG A 92 4.91 13.30 10.97
C ARG A 92 4.40 12.96 9.58
N VAL A 93 5.09 13.44 8.56
CA VAL A 93 4.86 13.00 7.17
C VAL A 93 5.49 11.61 7.00
N ARG A 94 4.68 10.66 6.56
CA ARG A 94 5.06 9.26 6.33
C ARG A 94 4.58 8.82 4.95
N HIS A 95 5.30 7.90 4.33
CA HIS A 95 5.02 7.47 2.96
C HIS A 95 4.61 6.01 2.93
N PHE A 96 3.60 5.71 2.12
CA PHE A 96 3.03 4.36 2.04
C PHE A 96 2.86 3.95 0.60
N HIS A 97 2.86 2.63 0.39
CA HIS A 97 2.42 1.98 -0.81
C HIS A 97 1.25 1.07 -0.47
N GLY A 98 0.29 0.95 -1.37
CA GLY A 98 -0.60 -0.19 -1.36
C GLY A 98 -1.31 -0.42 -2.69
N TYR A 99 -2.00 -1.55 -2.78
CA TYR A 99 -2.70 -1.94 -3.99
C TYR A 99 -4.18 -1.58 -3.92
N CYS A 100 -4.64 -0.83 -4.92
CA CYS A 100 -6.02 -0.38 -5.05
C CYS A 100 -6.63 -0.93 -6.33
N ASP A 101 -7.88 -1.39 -6.23
CA ASP A 101 -8.70 -1.71 -7.39
C ASP A 101 -9.34 -0.42 -7.92
N LEU A 102 -8.93 0.06 -9.10
CA LEU A 102 -9.45 1.30 -9.67
C LEU A 102 -10.81 1.15 -10.36
N ALA A 103 -11.34 -0.06 -10.51
CA ALA A 103 -12.74 -0.24 -10.87
C ALA A 103 -13.66 0.24 -9.73
N ASP A 104 -13.18 0.16 -8.49
CA ASP A 104 -13.81 0.79 -7.33
C ASP A 104 -13.16 2.15 -7.03
N ARG A 105 -13.86 3.22 -7.42
CA ARG A 105 -13.38 4.60 -7.27
C ARG A 105 -13.08 5.02 -5.82
N GLN A 106 -13.56 4.29 -4.82
CA GLN A 106 -13.31 4.58 -3.40
C GLN A 106 -12.16 3.74 -2.83
N SER A 107 -11.57 2.82 -3.60
CA SER A 107 -10.50 1.95 -3.11
C SER A 107 -9.30 2.73 -2.54
N PRO A 108 -8.77 3.78 -3.21
CA PRO A 108 -7.66 4.58 -2.68
C PRO A 108 -7.99 5.29 -1.36
N GLU A 109 -9.17 5.90 -1.27
CA GLU A 109 -9.61 6.65 -0.10
C GLU A 109 -9.88 5.73 1.10
N ARG A 110 -10.49 4.55 0.86
CA ARG A 110 -10.67 3.54 1.92
C ARG A 110 -9.34 3.00 2.44
N LEU A 111 -8.39 2.76 1.53
CA LEU A 111 -7.06 2.31 1.92
C LEU A 111 -6.33 3.38 2.74
N ARG A 112 -6.38 4.64 2.28
CA ARG A 112 -5.86 5.80 3.02
C ARG A 112 -6.44 5.88 4.43
N ALA A 113 -7.77 5.81 4.56
CA ALA A 113 -8.44 5.86 5.85
C ALA A 113 -7.99 4.73 6.79
N ALA A 114 -7.89 3.49 6.26
CA ALA A 114 -7.42 2.35 7.03
C ALA A 114 -5.94 2.44 7.46
N ILE A 115 -5.08 3.04 6.63
CA ILE A 115 -3.69 3.32 6.99
C ILE A 115 -3.64 4.33 8.14
N VAL A 116 -4.33 5.47 8.02
CA VAL A 116 -4.37 6.50 9.06
C VAL A 116 -4.92 5.91 10.36
N GLU A 117 -6.05 5.21 10.30
CA GLU A 117 -6.66 4.59 11.48
C GLU A 117 -5.70 3.61 12.17
N ARG A 118 -5.02 2.75 11.40
CA ARG A 118 -4.10 1.77 11.98
C ARG A 118 -2.85 2.42 12.56
N GLU A 119 -2.26 3.37 11.85
CA GLU A 119 -0.95 3.93 12.19
C GLU A 119 -1.02 5.10 13.17
N SER A 120 -2.19 5.69 13.39
CA SER A 120 -2.48 6.62 14.50
C SER A 120 -2.85 5.92 15.80
N ARG A 121 -3.08 4.60 15.79
CA ARG A 121 -3.30 3.88 17.05
C ARG A 121 -2.01 3.99 17.86
N PRO A 122 -2.08 4.42 19.13
CA PRO A 122 -0.92 4.35 20.00
C PRO A 122 -0.46 2.91 19.96
N ILE A 123 0.81 2.69 19.61
CA ILE A 123 1.47 1.43 19.90
C ILE A 123 1.14 1.22 21.37
N ARG A 124 0.41 0.15 21.72
CA ARG A 124 0.32 -0.28 23.11
C ARG A 124 1.76 -0.54 23.51
N ALA A 125 2.41 0.50 24.04
CA ALA A 125 3.54 0.34 24.90
C ALA A 125 3.07 -0.70 25.91
N LEU A 126 3.88 -1.73 26.10
CA LEU A 126 3.71 -2.66 27.19
C LEU A 126 3.55 -1.83 28.48
N SER A 127 2.30 -1.60 28.88
CA SER A 127 1.96 -1.21 30.22
C SER A 127 1.75 -2.52 30.96
N ASP A 128 2.81 -2.87 31.68
CA ASP A 128 2.82 -3.61 32.95
C ASP A 128 2.36 -5.06 32.96
N GLU A 129 3.35 -5.95 33.06
CA GLU A 129 3.35 -6.86 34.21
C GLU A 129 4.71 -6.76 34.93
N GLU A 130 4.69 -6.08 36.07
CA GLU A 130 5.75 -6.00 37.07
C GLU A 130 5.87 -7.30 37.89
N ARG A 131 6.62 -8.31 37.46
CA ARG A 131 7.23 -9.24 38.44
C ARG A 131 8.44 -10.03 37.95
#